data_AF-A0A528B379-F1
#
_entry.id   AF-A0A528B379-F1
#
_cell.length_a   1.000
_cell.length_b   1.000
_cell.length_c   1.000
_cell.angle_alpha   90.00
_cell.angle_beta   90.00
_cell.angle_gamma   90.00
#
_symmetry.space_group_name_H-M   'P 1'
#
loop_
_entity.id
_entity.type
_entity.pdbx_description
1 polymer ?
#
loop_
_entity_poly.entity_id
_entity_poly.type
_entity_poly.pdbx_seq_one_letter_code
_entity_poly.pdbx_strand_id
1 'polypeptide(L)'
;FVQWLTAQSTSLLRGSINQAVMFVLTFYLLFYFLRDRESALRGIERLSPLRTAETAYTLSRLAETVHAILIGTVLVAAVQGTLGGLIFWWLGLPTPVFWGLAMGLLAIVPVLGAFVIWVPAAIYLALEGAWASAAILTVWG
;
A
#
# COMPACT_ATOMS: atom_id res chain seq x y z
N PHE A 1 1.73 -34.93 2.89
CA PHE A 1 1.56 -34.07 1.70
C PHE A 1 0.18 -33.43 1.64
N VAL A 2 -0.93 -34.19 1.57
CA VAL A 2 -2.31 -33.64 1.51
C VAL A 2 -2.62 -32.72 2.70
N GLN A 3 -2.31 -33.13 3.94
CA GLN A 3 -2.53 -32.28 5.12
C GLN A 3 -1.72 -30.97 5.12
N TRP A 4 -0.52 -30.97 4.54
CA TRP A 4 0.31 -29.77 4.38
C TRP A 4 -0.29 -28.82 3.33
N LEU A 5 -0.76 -29.35 2.20
CA LEU A 5 -1.49 -28.58 1.19
C LEU A 5 -2.80 -28.00 1.73
N THR A 6 -3.56 -28.77 2.52
CA THR A 6 -4.79 -28.29 3.15
C THR A 6 -4.52 -27.18 4.18
N ALA A 7 -3.44 -27.31 4.97
CA ALA A 7 -3.02 -26.27 5.91
C ALA A 7 -2.58 -24.97 5.21
N GLN A 8 -1.82 -25.06 4.11
CA GLN A 8 -1.41 -23.89 3.32
C GLN A 8 -2.60 -23.25 2.59
N SER A 9 -3.51 -24.05 2.05
CA SER A 9 -4.70 -23.53 1.37
C SER A 9 -5.62 -22.79 2.35
N THR A 10 -5.82 -23.35 3.55
CA THR A 10 -6.65 -22.69 4.59
C THR A 10 -6.01 -21.44 5.18
N SER A 11 -4.68 -21.40 5.31
CA SER A 11 -3.97 -20.18 5.75
C SER A 11 -4.03 -19.08 4.69
N LEU A 12 -3.83 -19.40 3.41
CA LEU A 12 -3.95 -18.45 2.30
C LEU A 12 -5.37 -17.89 2.17
N LEU A 13 -6.40 -18.74 2.29
CA LEU A 13 -7.80 -18.32 2.28
C LEU A 13 -8.11 -17.40 3.45
N ARG A 14 -7.70 -17.76 4.67
CA ARG A 14 -7.90 -16.92 5.86
C ARG A 14 -7.17 -15.58 5.74
N GLY A 15 -5.94 -15.60 5.23
CA GLY A 15 -5.14 -14.40 4.99
C GLY A 15 -5.81 -13.47 3.99
N SER A 16 -6.32 -14.01 2.88
CA SER A 16 -7.00 -13.24 1.83
C SER A 16 -8.29 -12.58 2.35
N ILE A 17 -9.09 -13.30 3.14
CA ILE A 17 -10.30 -12.75 3.78
C ILE A 17 -9.92 -11.61 4.75
N ASN A 18 -8.90 -11.81 5.58
CA ASN A 18 -8.44 -10.77 6.50
C ASN A 18 -7.95 -9.53 5.75
N GLN A 19 -7.19 -9.71 4.66
CA GLN A 19 -6.73 -8.61 3.80
C GLN A 19 -7.91 -7.83 3.21
N ALA A 20 -8.94 -8.53 2.72
CA ALA A 20 -10.14 -7.91 2.16
C ALA A 20 -10.94 -7.12 3.21
N VAL A 21 -11.12 -7.69 4.42
CA VAL A 21 -11.76 -6.98 5.53
C VAL A 21 -10.97 -5.75 5.93
N MET A 22 -9.65 -5.87 6.07
CA MET A 22 -8.78 -4.73 6.39
C MET A 22 -8.83 -3.65 5.32
N PHE A 23 -8.81 -4.03 4.03
CA PHE A 23 -8.93 -3.09 2.92
C PHE A 23 -10.24 -2.30 3.01
N VAL A 24 -11.39 -2.99 3.15
CA VAL A 24 -12.70 -2.34 3.29
C VAL A 24 -12.73 -1.45 4.53
N LEU A 25 -12.22 -1.93 5.66
CA LEU A 25 -12.19 -1.19 6.91
C LEU A 25 -11.30 0.05 6.82
N THR A 26 -10.14 -0.03 6.17
CA THR A 26 -9.26 1.12 5.96
C THR A 26 -9.95 2.21 5.15
N PHE A 27 -10.61 1.86 4.04
CA PHE A 27 -11.36 2.83 3.24
C PHE A 27 -12.57 3.38 3.99
N TYR A 28 -13.28 2.54 4.75
CA TYR A 28 -14.37 2.97 5.62
C TYR A 28 -13.87 4.00 6.65
N LEU A 29 -12.83 3.67 7.42
CA LEU A 29 -12.28 4.57 8.42
C LEU A 29 -11.70 5.84 7.80
N LEU A 30 -10.99 5.75 6.68
CA LEU A 30 -10.48 6.89 5.95
C LEU A 30 -11.61 7.84 5.54
N PHE A 31 -12.70 7.30 4.98
CA PHE A 31 -13.86 8.08 4.60
C PHE A 31 -14.46 8.82 5.80
N TYR A 32 -14.72 8.12 6.92
CA TYR A 32 -15.29 8.74 8.11
C TYR A 32 -14.31 9.73 8.76
N PHE A 33 -13.01 9.47 8.77
CA PHE A 33 -11.99 10.40 9.28
C PHE A 33 -11.91 11.67 8.44
N LEU A 34 -12.00 11.57 7.12
CA LEU A 34 -12.00 12.73 6.24
C LEU A 34 -13.31 13.52 6.32
N ARG A 35 -14.45 12.82 6.39
CA ARG A 35 -15.79 13.43 6.47
C ARG A 35 -16.03 14.11 7.82
N ASP A 36 -15.71 13.43 8.92
CA ASP A 36 -16.07 13.85 10.27
C ASP A 36 -14.90 14.58 10.97
N ARG A 37 -13.88 15.01 10.20
CA ARG A 37 -12.65 15.64 10.71
C ARG A 37 -12.90 16.77 11.69
N GLU A 38 -13.86 17.66 11.41
CA GLU A 38 -14.11 18.82 12.27
C GLU A 38 -14.74 18.41 13.61
N SER A 39 -15.65 17.44 13.57
CA SER A 39 -16.27 16.91 14.78
C SER A 39 -15.26 16.16 15.63
N ALA A 40 -14.35 15.42 14.99
CA ALA A 40 -13.23 14.77 15.65
C ALA A 40 -12.28 15.78 16.31
N LEU A 41 -11.87 16.83 15.58
CA LEU A 41 -10.98 17.88 16.10
C LEU A 41 -11.62 18.64 17.26
N ARG A 42 -12.90 19.03 17.15
CA ARG A 42 -13.65 19.65 18.27
C ARG A 42 -13.77 18.72 19.47
N GLY A 43 -13.92 17.41 19.26
CA GLY A 43 -13.92 16.41 20.31
C GLY A 43 -12.58 16.36 21.06
N ILE A 44 -11.47 16.36 20.32
CA ILE A 44 -10.12 16.39 20.87
C ILE A 44 -9.89 17.67 21.69
N GLU A 45 -10.30 18.83 21.18
CA GLU A 45 -10.17 20.10 21.90
C GLU A 45 -10.94 20.13 23.23
N ARG A 46 -12.12 19.50 23.29
CA ARG A 46 -12.95 19.46 24.51
C ARG A 46 -12.44 18.47 25.55
N LEU A 47 -11.84 17.37 25.11
CA LEU A 47 -11.33 16.32 26.00
C LEU A 47 -9.89 16.58 26.45
N SER A 48 -9.18 17.49 25.77
CA SER A 48 -7.81 17.86 26.09
C SER A 48 -7.72 18.52 27.47
N PRO A 49 -6.84 18.07 28.37
CA PRO A 49 -6.56 18.75 29.64
C PRO A 49 -5.68 20.00 29.47
N LEU A 50 -5.19 20.27 28.26
CA LEU A 50 -4.32 21.41 27.95
C LEU A 50 -5.11 22.70 27.71
N ARG A 51 -4.43 23.85 27.75
CA ARG A 51 -5.02 25.11 27.30
C ARG A 51 -5.38 25.04 25.82
N THR A 52 -6.44 25.73 25.41
CA THR A 52 -6.91 25.77 24.02
C THR A 52 -5.81 26.13 23.02
N ALA A 53 -4.96 27.11 23.37
CA ALA A 53 -3.85 27.55 22.53
C ALA A 53 -2.77 26.46 22.33
N GLU A 54 -2.46 25.68 23.38
CA GLU A 54 -1.50 24.58 23.31
C GLU A 54 -2.07 23.41 22.49
N THR A 55 -3.35 23.07 22.71
CA THR A 55 -4.03 22.02 21.93
C THR A 55 -4.07 22.36 20.45
N ALA A 56 -4.41 23.61 20.10
CA ALA A 56 -4.42 24.07 18.71
C ALA A 56 -3.02 24.00 18.07
N TYR A 57 -1.98 24.37 18.81
CA TYR A 57 -0.59 24.25 18.34
C TYR A 57 -0.17 22.79 18.12
N THR A 58 -0.56 21.87 19.00
CA THR A 58 -0.27 20.44 18.80
C THR A 58 -1.02 19.89 17.59
N LEU A 59 -2.30 20.25 17.41
CA LEU A 59 -3.10 19.82 16.26
C LEU A 59 -2.54 20.35 14.93
N SER A 60 -2.03 21.58 14.90
CA SER A 60 -1.39 22.11 13.69
C SER A 60 -0.09 21.37 13.35
N ARG A 61 0.74 21.04 14.36
CA ARG A 61 1.94 20.21 14.18
C ARG A 61 1.63 18.80 13.66
N LEU A 62 0.55 18.20 14.15
CA LEU A 62 0.07 16.91 13.64
C LEU A 62 -0.39 17.04 12.19
N ALA A 63 -1.10 18.11 11.84
CA ALA A 63 -1.52 18.35 10.46
C ALA A 63 -0.31 18.54 9.52
N GLU A 64 0.71 19.30 9.93
CA GLU A 64 1.98 19.43 9.21
C GLU A 64 2.64 18.06 8.99
N THR A 65 2.66 17.22 10.03
CA THR A 65 3.25 15.87 9.96
C THR A 65 2.47 14.95 9.01
N VAL A 66 1.14 14.94 9.09
CA VAL A 66 0.28 14.18 8.18
C VAL A 66 0.50 14.63 6.74
N HIS A 67 0.59 15.94 6.50
CA HIS A 67 0.84 16.47 5.17
C HIS A 67 2.21 16.05 4.63
N ALA A 68 3.26 16.10 5.46
CA ALA A 68 4.58 15.60 5.10
C ALA A 68 4.58 14.11 4.77
N ILE A 69 3.83 13.28 5.52
CA ILE A 69 3.65 11.86 5.22
C ILE A 69 2.98 11.66 3.86
N LEU A 70 1.89 12.39 3.57
CA LEU A 70 1.19 12.29 2.28
C LEU A 70 2.10 12.64 1.10
N ILE A 71 2.88 13.72 1.20
CA ILE A 71 3.85 14.10 0.17
C ILE A 71 4.94 13.03 0.05
N GLY A 72 5.43 12.52 1.17
CA GLY A 72 6.40 11.42 1.20
C GLY A 72 5.89 10.17 0.49
N THR A 73 4.64 9.78 0.73
CA THR A 73 4.00 8.64 0.04
C THR A 73 3.94 8.86 -1.47
N VAL A 74 3.58 10.06 -1.93
CA VAL A 74 3.55 10.38 -3.37
C VAL A 74 4.94 10.32 -3.99
N LEU A 75 5.96 10.81 -3.29
CA LEU A 75 7.35 10.73 -3.75
C LEU A 75 7.82 9.27 -3.86
N VAL A 76 7.57 8.46 -2.82
CA VAL A 76 7.89 7.03 -2.81
C VAL A 76 7.15 6.30 -3.93
N ALA A 77 5.87 6.61 -4.14
CA ALA A 77 5.07 6.04 -5.21
C ALA A 77 5.65 6.36 -6.61
N ALA A 78 6.13 7.58 -6.83
CA ALA A 78 6.78 7.95 -8.08
C ALA A 78 8.09 7.16 -8.31
N VAL A 79 8.91 7.03 -7.28
CA VAL A 79 10.13 6.21 -7.34
C VAL A 79 9.80 4.74 -7.60
N GLN A 80 8.84 4.19 -6.86
CA GLN A 80 8.41 2.80 -6.96
C GLN A 80 7.82 2.49 -8.35
N GLY A 81 7.00 3.38 -8.91
CA GLY A 81 6.47 3.22 -10.25
C GLY A 81 7.56 3.31 -11.33
N THR A 82 8.52 4.22 -11.17
CA THR A 82 9.65 4.35 -12.09
C THR A 82 10.54 3.10 -12.06
N LEU A 83 10.93 2.65 -10.87
CA LEU A 83 11.73 1.42 -10.72
C LEU A 83 10.97 0.19 -11.19
N GLY A 84 9.66 0.11 -10.94
CA GLY A 84 8.79 -0.96 -11.45
C GLY A 84 8.71 -0.98 -12.98
N GLY A 85 8.64 0.18 -13.61
CA GLY A 85 8.71 0.28 -15.07
C GLY A 85 10.08 -0.13 -15.61
N LEU A 86 11.17 0.28 -14.95
CA LEU A 86 12.54 -0.06 -15.35
C LEU A 86 12.82 -1.57 -15.23
N ILE A 87 12.38 -2.22 -14.15
CA ILE A 87 12.59 -3.67 -13.99
C ILE A 87 11.77 -4.45 -15.02
N PHE A 88 10.53 -4.03 -15.33
CA PHE A 88 9.73 -4.67 -16.38
C PHE A 88 10.37 -4.49 -17.76
N TRP A 89 10.92 -3.31 -18.04
CA TRP A 89 11.64 -3.06 -19.28
C TRP A 89 12.90 -3.92 -19.40
N TRP A 90 13.69 -4.01 -18.33
CA TRP A 90 14.92 -4.79 -18.32
C TRP A 90 14.67 -6.30 -18.47
N LEU A 91 13.60 -6.82 -17.86
CA LEU A 91 13.20 -8.22 -17.97
C LEU A 91 12.47 -8.56 -19.28
N GLY A 92 12.25 -7.57 -20.17
CA GLY A 92 11.57 -7.78 -21.45
C GLY A 92 10.06 -8.01 -21.33
N LEU A 93 9.44 -7.62 -20.21
CA LEU A 93 7.99 -7.74 -20.01
C LEU A 93 7.23 -6.72 -20.90
N PRO A 94 6.03 -7.08 -21.39
CA PRO A 94 5.26 -6.20 -22.26
C PRO A 94 4.79 -4.95 -21.51
N THR A 95 4.67 -3.84 -22.25
CA THR A 95 4.14 -2.55 -21.76
C THR A 95 4.74 -2.06 -20.41
N PRO A 96 6.07 -1.90 -20.27
CA PRO A 96 6.70 -1.55 -18.99
C PRO A 96 6.19 -0.25 -18.37
N VAL A 97 5.94 0.77 -19.19
CA VAL A 97 5.45 2.08 -18.75
C VAL A 97 4.06 1.97 -18.11
N PHE A 98 3.18 1.15 -18.68
CA PHE A 98 1.83 0.92 -18.14
C PHE A 98 1.90 0.28 -16.75
N TRP A 99 2.68 -0.79 -16.61
CA TRP A 99 2.82 -1.50 -15.34
C TRP A 99 3.57 -0.69 -14.28
N GLY A 100 4.58 0.08 -14.67
CA GLY A 100 5.25 1.04 -13.79
C GLY A 100 4.30 2.11 -13.25
N LEU A 101 3.47 2.70 -14.12
CA LEU A 101 2.45 3.65 -13.69
C LEU A 101 1.41 3.01 -12.76
N ALA A 102 0.93 1.82 -13.09
CA ALA A 102 -0.01 1.08 -12.25
C ALA A 102 0.59 0.74 -10.87
N MET A 103 1.87 0.34 -10.82
CA MET A 103 2.60 0.11 -9.56
C MET A 103 2.73 1.38 -8.73
N GLY A 104 3.01 2.53 -9.35
CA GLY A 104 3.06 3.82 -8.68
C GLY A 104 1.70 4.25 -8.13
N LEU A 105 0.63 4.13 -8.92
CA LEU A 105 -0.73 4.47 -8.47
C LEU A 105 -1.18 3.59 -7.31
N LEU A 106 -0.92 2.28 -7.38
CA LEU A 106 -1.24 1.34 -6.31
C LEU A 106 -0.42 1.56 -5.04
N ALA A 107 0.79 2.12 -5.14
CA ALA A 107 1.63 2.45 -3.99
C ALA A 107 1.06 3.57 -3.11
N ILE A 108 0.21 4.44 -3.68
CA ILE A 108 -0.49 5.50 -2.93
C ILE A 108 -1.67 4.92 -2.14
N VAL A 109 -2.25 3.82 -2.64
CA VAL A 109 -3.44 3.24 -2.04
C VAL A 109 -3.05 2.51 -0.75
N PRO A 110 -3.66 2.86 0.40
CA PRO A 110 -3.42 2.16 1.66
C PRO A 110 -3.68 0.66 1.52
N VAL A 111 -2.86 -0.17 2.18
CA VAL A 111 -2.90 -1.65 2.14
C VAL A 111 -2.45 -2.26 0.80
N LEU A 112 -2.56 -1.53 -0.31
CA LEU A 112 -2.05 -1.95 -1.61
C LEU A 112 -0.62 -1.44 -1.83
N GLY A 113 0.06 -2.02 -2.83
CA GLY A 113 1.41 -1.64 -3.22
C GLY A 113 1.80 -2.29 -4.54
N ALA A 114 3.05 -2.13 -4.95
CA ALA A 114 3.55 -2.71 -6.21
C ALA A 114 3.49 -4.25 -6.23
N PHE A 115 3.48 -4.91 -5.07
CA PHE A 115 3.38 -6.37 -4.96
C PHE A 115 2.16 -6.96 -5.63
N VAL A 116 1.08 -6.19 -5.73
CA VAL A 116 -0.14 -6.60 -6.44
C VAL A 116 0.15 -6.88 -7.93
N ILE A 117 1.17 -6.23 -8.50
CA ILE A 117 1.58 -6.38 -9.89
C ILE A 117 2.80 -7.30 -10.02
N TRP A 118 3.85 -7.08 -9.23
CA TRP A 118 5.11 -7.83 -9.42
C TRP A 118 4.98 -9.29 -8.98
N VAL A 119 4.17 -9.63 -7.95
CA VAL A 119 4.01 -11.02 -7.51
C VAL A 119 3.37 -11.88 -8.59
N PRO A 120 2.22 -11.52 -9.18
CA PRO A 120 1.68 -12.27 -10.33
C PRO A 120 2.63 -12.30 -11.53
N ALA A 121 3.37 -11.22 -11.80
CA ALA A 121 4.34 -11.20 -12.89
C ALA A 121 5.53 -12.16 -12.64
N ALA A 122 6.02 -12.27 -11.41
CA ALA A 122 7.06 -13.22 -11.04
C ALA A 122 6.57 -14.68 -11.16
N ILE A 123 5.32 -14.95 -10.74
CA ILE A 123 4.68 -16.25 -10.93
C ILE A 123 4.54 -16.56 -12.42
N TYR A 124 4.10 -15.60 -13.23
CA TYR A 124 3.98 -15.75 -14.68
C TYR A 124 5.31 -16.11 -15.34
N LEU A 125 6.39 -15.37 -15.03
CA LEU A 125 7.74 -15.65 -15.53
C LEU A 125 8.24 -17.05 -15.12
N ALA A 126 7.93 -17.49 -13.89
CA ALA A 126 8.28 -18.83 -13.45
C ALA A 126 7.54 -19.92 -14.23
N LEU A 127 6.24 -19.70 -14.53
CA LEU A 127 5.43 -20.62 -15.33
C LEU A 127 5.88 -20.71 -16.80
N GLU A 128 6.42 -19.63 -17.36
CA GLU A 128 7.04 -19.62 -18.70
C GLU A 128 8.43 -20.29 -18.73
N GLY A 129 8.98 -20.67 -17.57
CA GLY A 129 10.32 -21.26 -17.47
C GLY A 129 11.45 -20.23 -17.41
N ALA A 130 11.13 -18.93 -17.33
CA ALA A 130 12.09 -17.84 -17.16
C ALA A 130 12.51 -17.69 -15.69
N TRP A 131 13.08 -18.75 -15.10
CA TRP A 131 13.40 -18.83 -13.66
C TRP A 131 14.36 -17.73 -13.18
N ALA A 132 15.33 -17.33 -14.01
CA ALA A 132 16.26 -16.25 -13.68
C ALA A 132 15.53 -14.91 -13.53
N SER A 133 14.69 -14.54 -14.50
CA SER A 133 13.87 -13.33 -14.47
C SER A 133 12.87 -13.34 -13.31
N ALA A 134 12.25 -14.49 -13.03
CA ALA A 134 11.34 -14.66 -11.90
C ALA A 134 12.05 -14.45 -10.55
N ALA A 135 13.26 -15.03 -10.39
CA ALA A 135 14.06 -14.86 -9.18
C ALA A 135 14.49 -13.40 -8.98
N ILE A 136 14.96 -12.76 -10.06
CA ILE A 136 15.34 -11.33 -10.05
C ILE A 136 14.15 -10.46 -9.61
N LEU A 137 12.98 -10.66 -10.22
CA LEU A 137 11.79 -9.86 -9.90
C LEU A 137 11.31 -10.09 -8.47
N THR A 138 11.41 -11.32 -7.97
CA THR A 138 11.04 -11.68 -6.59
C THR A 138 12.00 -11.10 -5.55
N VAL A 139 13.29 -11.03 -5.85
CA VAL A 139 14.31 -10.42 -4.96
C VAL A 139 14.23 -8.90 -4.99
N TRP A 140 13.84 -8.34 -6.13
CA TRP A 140 13.62 -6.90 -6.27
C TRP A 140 12.38 -6.40 -5.51
N GLY A 141 11.31 -7.22 -5.52
CA GLY A 141 9.96 -6.86 -5.09
C GLY A 141 9.68 -6.84 -3.60
#